data_AF-A0A0W8E7J5-F1
#
_entry.id   AF-A0A0W8E7J5-F1
#
_cell.length_a   1.000
_cell.length_b   1.000
_cell.length_c   1.000
_cell.angle_alpha   90.00
_cell.angle_beta   90.00
_cell.angle_gamma   90.00
#
_symmetry.space_group_name_H-M   'P 1'
#
loop_
_entity.id
_entity.type
_entity.pdbx_description
1 polymer ?
#
loop_
_entity_poly.entity_id
_entity_poly.type
_entity_poly.pdbx_seq_one_letter_code
_entity_poly.pdbx_strand_id
1 'polypeptide(L)'
;MLAVYLQDRNEEYLELADRMILGITNMRDRWIMPDGNLEYAYLVDDSMGFVDYTYLTYNDLFKVQLLLEQINGTRNADLDVLMKSKRTWMNANSSSDYLK
;
A
#
# COMPACT_ATOMS: atom_id res chain seq x y z
N MET A 1 -3.28 -1.39 12.16
CA MET A 1 -4.70 -1.21 12.51
C MET A 1 -5.52 -2.46 12.16
N LEU A 2 -5.62 -2.89 10.90
CA LEU A 2 -6.35 -4.12 10.52
C LEU A 2 -5.94 -5.38 11.31
N ALA A 3 -4.63 -5.62 11.49
CA ALA A 3 -4.16 -6.77 12.27
C ALA A 3 -4.57 -6.71 13.75
N VAL A 4 -4.61 -5.50 14.34
CA VAL A 4 -5.05 -5.27 15.73
C VAL A 4 -6.56 -5.46 15.82
N TYR A 5 -7.33 -4.98 14.84
CA TYR A 5 -8.76 -5.26 14.73
C TYR A 5 -9.05 -6.76 14.74
N LEU A 6 -8.28 -7.58 14.00
CA LEU A 6 -8.48 -9.03 14.00
C LEU A 6 -8.22 -9.69 15.36
N GLN A 7 -7.34 -9.12 16.18
CA GLN A 7 -7.04 -9.62 17.52
C GLN A 7 -8.10 -9.20 18.54
N ASP A 8 -8.44 -7.90 18.56
CA ASP A 8 -9.21 -7.31 19.65
C ASP A 8 -10.70 -7.12 19.30
N ARG A 9 -11.06 -7.17 18.00
CA ARG A 9 -12.41 -6.90 17.47
C ARG A 9 -12.98 -5.54 17.89
N ASN A 10 -12.11 -4.57 18.19
CA ASN A 10 -12.49 -3.19 18.45
C ASN A 10 -12.65 -2.42 17.13
N GLU A 11 -13.88 -2.02 16.83
CA GLU A 11 -14.26 -1.29 15.60
C GLU A 11 -13.52 0.04 15.41
N GLU A 12 -13.04 0.69 16.47
CA GLU A 12 -12.22 1.91 16.35
C GLU A 12 -10.94 1.68 15.53
N TYR A 13 -10.36 0.47 15.60
CA TYR A 13 -9.20 0.12 14.79
C TYR A 13 -9.55 -0.15 13.34
N LEU A 14 -10.77 -0.64 13.06
CA LEU A 14 -11.23 -0.81 11.69
C LEU A 14 -11.51 0.56 11.06
N GLU A 15 -12.23 1.44 11.76
CA GLU A 15 -12.49 2.80 11.29
C GLU A 15 -11.20 3.58 11.02
N LEU A 16 -10.20 3.45 11.90
CA LEU A 16 -8.91 4.10 11.69
C LEU A 16 -8.18 3.53 10.46
N ALA A 17 -8.21 2.20 10.28
CA ALA A 17 -7.64 1.56 9.10
C ALA A 17 -8.30 2.06 7.81
N ASP A 18 -9.62 2.17 7.79
CA ASP A 18 -10.39 2.64 6.64
C ASP A 18 -10.02 4.08 6.28
N ARG A 19 -9.86 4.96 7.27
CA ARG A 19 -9.39 6.35 7.03
C ARG A 19 -7.98 6.40 6.47
N MET A 20 -7.07 5.54 6.96
CA MET A 20 -5.70 5.45 6.42
C MET A 20 -5.71 4.97 4.97
N ILE A 21 -6.48 3.92 4.66
CA ILE A 21 -6.62 3.39 3.31
C ILE A 21 -7.23 4.47 2.40
N LEU A 22 -8.28 5.16 2.85
CA LEU A 22 -8.90 6.25 2.09
C LEU A 22 -7.90 7.38 1.76
N GLY A 23 -7.00 7.73 2.69
CA GLY A 23 -5.93 8.69 2.44
C GLY A 23 -4.99 8.23 1.32
N ILE A 24 -4.60 6.96 1.33
CA ILE A 24 -3.77 6.35 0.29
C ILE A 24 -4.51 6.34 -1.06
N THR A 25 -5.77 5.88 -1.10
CA THR A 25 -6.52 5.74 -2.35
C THR A 25 -6.91 7.07 -2.97
N ASN A 26 -7.23 8.10 -2.17
CA ASN A 26 -7.50 9.45 -2.66
C ASN A 26 -6.30 10.09 -3.35
N MET A 27 -5.08 9.68 -2.99
CA MET A 27 -3.84 10.18 -3.57
C MET A 27 -3.13 9.13 -4.43
N ARG A 28 -3.80 8.02 -4.80
CA ARG A 28 -3.23 6.85 -5.47
C ARG A 28 -2.25 7.21 -6.59
N ASP A 29 -2.68 8.05 -7.52
CA ASP A 29 -1.88 8.38 -8.71
C ASP A 29 -0.67 9.25 -8.39
N ARG A 30 -0.71 10.02 -7.29
CA ARG A 30 0.43 10.83 -6.84
C ARG A 30 1.54 9.97 -6.24
N TRP A 31 1.22 8.79 -5.71
CA TRP A 31 2.22 7.88 -5.15
C TRP A 31 3.06 7.18 -6.23
N ILE A 32 2.66 7.23 -7.50
CA ILE A 32 3.34 6.50 -8.60
C ILE A 32 4.34 7.43 -9.29
N MET A 33 5.61 7.06 -9.24
CA MET A 33 6.69 7.74 -9.95
C MET A 33 6.62 7.49 -11.47
N PRO A 34 7.22 8.35 -12.31
CA PRO A 34 7.22 8.16 -13.77
C PRO A 34 7.81 6.84 -14.26
N ASP A 35 8.74 6.24 -13.51
CA ASP A 35 9.34 4.94 -13.82
C ASP A 35 8.51 3.75 -13.31
N GLY A 36 7.39 4.01 -12.63
CA GLY A 36 6.50 3.01 -12.04
C GLY A 36 6.88 2.59 -10.62
N ASN A 37 7.98 3.11 -10.05
CA ASN A 37 8.25 2.98 -8.62
C ASN A 37 7.20 3.77 -7.81
N LEU A 38 7.28 3.67 -6.48
CA LEU A 38 6.46 4.46 -5.59
C LEU A 38 7.29 5.55 -4.91
N GLU A 39 6.64 6.67 -4.67
CA GLU A 39 7.11 7.75 -3.81
C GLU A 39 7.15 7.26 -2.36
N TYR A 40 8.24 7.52 -1.64
CA TYR A 40 8.37 7.08 -0.25
C TYR A 40 7.58 7.96 0.73
N ALA A 41 7.43 9.25 0.42
CA ALA A 41 6.80 10.19 1.32
C ALA A 41 5.99 11.28 0.61
N TYR A 42 4.95 11.73 1.33
CA TYR A 42 4.29 13.01 1.10
C TYR A 42 4.89 14.04 2.08
N LEU A 43 5.38 15.16 1.57
CA LEU A 43 6.16 16.15 2.32
C LEU A 43 5.27 17.31 2.82
N VAL A 44 5.83 18.09 3.76
CA VAL A 44 5.11 19.21 4.42
C VAL A 44 4.71 20.31 3.43
N ASP A 45 5.39 20.39 2.28
CA ASP A 45 5.14 21.35 1.21
C ASP A 45 4.19 20.83 0.12
N ASP A 46 3.44 19.74 0.39
CA ASP A 46 2.53 19.07 -0.56
C ASP A 46 3.27 18.49 -1.79
N SER A 47 4.58 18.27 -1.73
CA SER A 47 5.29 17.49 -2.74
C SER A 47 5.35 16.00 -2.37
N MET A 48 5.50 15.15 -3.39
CA MET A 48 5.89 13.75 -3.20
C MET A 48 7.41 13.64 -3.32
N GLY A 49 8.03 12.74 -2.56
CA GLY A 49 9.47 12.57 -2.68
C GLY A 49 10.09 11.37 -1.99
N PHE A 50 11.40 11.28 -2.25
CA PHE A 50 12.32 10.19 -1.93
C PHE A 50 12.02 8.87 -2.63
N VAL A 51 13.08 8.09 -2.83
CA VAL A 51 13.00 6.77 -3.47
C VAL A 51 12.58 5.74 -2.44
N ASP A 52 11.50 5.02 -2.72
CA ASP A 52 11.02 3.93 -1.87
C ASP A 52 11.96 2.71 -1.89
N TYR A 53 11.97 1.96 -0.79
CA TYR A 53 12.71 0.71 -0.67
C TYR A 53 12.21 -0.33 -1.68
N THR A 54 13.09 -1.22 -2.14
CA THR A 54 12.76 -2.16 -3.23
C THR A 54 11.49 -2.95 -2.96
N TYR A 55 11.34 -3.55 -1.78
CA TYR A 55 10.25 -4.50 -1.48
C TYR A 55 9.30 -4.07 -0.36
N LEU A 56 9.71 -3.13 0.50
CA LEU A 56 9.01 -2.86 1.77
C LEU A 56 7.55 -2.50 1.54
N THR A 57 7.31 -1.45 0.75
CA THR A 57 5.96 -0.95 0.47
C THR A 57 5.11 -1.98 -0.28
N TYR A 58 5.67 -2.72 -1.23
CA TYR A 58 4.94 -3.80 -1.90
C TYR A 58 4.49 -4.88 -0.90
N ASN A 59 5.38 -5.31 -0.02
CA ASN A 59 5.09 -6.34 0.97
C ASN A 59 4.06 -5.87 2.00
N ASP A 60 4.10 -4.60 2.39
CA ASP A 60 3.11 -4.03 3.30
C ASP A 60 1.74 -3.88 2.63
N LEU A 61 1.68 -3.44 1.37
CA LEU A 61 0.44 -3.45 0.58
C LEU A 61 -0.14 -4.86 0.42
N PHE A 62 0.72 -5.85 0.15
CA PHE A 62 0.31 -7.26 0.05
C PHE A 62 -0.33 -7.76 1.35
N LYS A 63 0.28 -7.49 2.51
CA LYS A 63 -0.28 -7.84 3.82
C LYS A 63 -1.61 -7.13 4.07
N VAL A 64 -1.72 -5.85 3.73
CA VAL A 64 -2.98 -5.09 3.84
C VAL A 64 -4.07 -5.76 3.01
N GLN A 65 -3.78 -6.17 1.77
CA GLN A 65 -4.76 -6.87 0.92
C GLN A 65 -5.22 -8.20 1.53
N LEU A 66 -4.29 -9.01 2.08
CA LEU A 66 -4.67 -10.25 2.77
C LEU A 66 -5.57 -9.98 3.97
N LEU A 67 -5.28 -8.95 4.74
CA LEU A 67 -6.09 -8.57 5.90
C LEU A 67 -7.49 -8.08 5.46
N LEU A 68 -7.58 -7.30 4.39
CA LEU A 68 -8.86 -6.83 3.83
C LEU A 68 -9.70 -7.99 3.29
N GLU A 69 -9.09 -8.94 2.58
CA GLU A 69 -9.77 -10.16 2.15
C GLU A 69 -10.27 -10.97 3.35
N GLN A 70 -9.47 -11.09 4.41
CA GLN A 70 -9.86 -11.83 5.61
C GLN A 70 -11.01 -11.14 6.37
N ILE A 71 -11.03 -9.81 6.43
CA ILE A 71 -12.03 -9.03 7.18
C ILE A 71 -13.32 -8.85 6.37
N ASN A 72 -13.20 -8.47 5.10
CA ASN A 72 -14.33 -8.03 4.26
C ASN A 72 -14.64 -8.96 3.08
N GLY A 73 -13.81 -9.99 2.85
CA GLY A 73 -13.95 -10.89 1.70
C GLY A 73 -13.49 -10.29 0.36
N THR A 74 -12.95 -9.07 0.36
CA THR A 74 -12.57 -8.36 -0.87
C THR A 74 -11.27 -7.56 -0.72
N ARG A 75 -10.51 -7.50 -1.82
CA ARG A 75 -9.35 -6.60 -1.97
C ARG A 75 -9.77 -5.16 -2.25
N ASN A 76 -8.87 -4.22 -1.99
CA ASN A 76 -8.99 -2.84 -2.45
C ASN A 76 -8.35 -2.66 -3.84
N ALA A 77 -9.13 -2.19 -4.82
CA ALA A 77 -8.68 -2.07 -6.21
C ALA A 77 -7.57 -1.03 -6.42
N ASP A 78 -7.57 0.06 -5.65
CA ASP A 78 -6.54 1.10 -5.75
C ASP A 78 -5.20 0.64 -5.19
N LEU A 79 -5.22 -0.16 -4.12
CA LEU A 79 -4.01 -0.81 -3.61
C LEU A 79 -3.44 -1.80 -4.63
N ASP A 80 -4.29 -2.51 -5.38
CA ASP A 80 -3.82 -3.40 -6.47
C ASP A 80 -3.16 -2.62 -7.61
N VAL A 81 -3.60 -1.39 -7.91
CA VAL A 81 -2.93 -0.50 -8.87
C VAL A 81 -1.52 -0.14 -8.40
N LEU A 82 -1.37 0.30 -7.13
CA LEU A 82 -0.07 0.62 -6.55
C LEU A 82 0.86 -0.60 -6.56
N MET A 83 0.36 -1.76 -6.14
CA MET A 83 1.10 -3.02 -6.16
C MET A 83 1.52 -3.41 -7.57
N LYS A 84 0.65 -3.26 -8.57
CA LYS A 84 0.96 -3.58 -9.98
C LYS A 84 2.05 -2.67 -10.53
N SER A 85 2.00 -1.37 -10.25
CA SER A 85 3.03 -0.41 -10.66
C SER A 85 4.38 -0.80 -10.06
N LYS A 86 4.45 -0.91 -8.73
CA LYS A 86 5.67 -1.28 -8.00
C LYS A 86 6.23 -2.62 -8.46
N ARG A 87 5.38 -3.64 -8.66
CA ARG A 87 5.80 -4.96 -9.15
C ARG A 87 6.44 -4.88 -10.53
N THR A 88 5.86 -4.09 -11.42
CA THR A 88 6.40 -3.89 -12.77
C THR A 88 7.80 -3.26 -12.69
N TRP A 89 7.96 -2.24 -11.85
CA TRP A 89 9.25 -1.62 -11.58
C TRP A 89 10.26 -2.59 -10.94
N MET A 90 9.87 -3.36 -9.92
CA MET A 90 10.74 -4.35 -9.27
C MET A 90 11.23 -5.43 -10.25
N ASN A 91 10.35 -5.93 -11.12
CA ASN A 91 10.68 -6.93 -12.13
C ASN A 91 11.66 -6.38 -13.18
N ALA A 92 11.55 -5.09 -13.53
CA ALA A 92 12.47 -4.44 -14.46
C ALA A 92 13.86 -4.18 -13.83
N ASN A 93 13.93 -4.05 -12.51
CA ASN A 93 15.15 -3.76 -11.75
C ASN A 93 15.73 -5.02 -11.04
N SER A 94 15.50 -6.22 -11.61
CA SER A 94 16.11 -7.50 -11.22
C SER A 94 15.95 -7.88 -9.74
N SER A 95 14.78 -7.59 -9.16
CA SER A 95 14.50 -7.78 -7.73
C SER A 95 13.39 -8.82 -7.54
N SER A 96 13.73 -10.08 -7.24
CA SER A 96 12.79 -11.23 -7.24
C SER A 96 12.26 -11.68 -5.87
N ASP A 97 12.66 -11.03 -4.76
CA ASP A 97 12.44 -11.54 -3.39
C ASP A 97 11.23 -10.91 -2.66
N TYR A 98 10.15 -10.57 -3.36
CA TYR A 98 8.92 -10.04 -2.76
C TYR A 98 7.83 -11.11 -2.54
N LEU A 99 6.88 -10.80 -1.63
CA LEU A 99 5.75 -11.69 -1.30
C LEU A 99 4.86 -11.96 -2.54
N LYS A 100 4.32 -13.17 -2.68
CA LYS A 100 3.50 -13.58 -3.83
C LYS A 100 2.14 -14.07 -3.39
#